data_AF-A0A354GYS0-F1
#
_entry.id   AF-A0A354GYS0-F1
#
_cell.length_a   1.000
_cell.length_b   1.000
_cell.length_c   1.000
_cell.angle_alpha   90.00
_cell.angle_beta   90.00
_cell.angle_gamma   90.00
#
_symmetry.space_group_name_H-M   'P 1'
#
loop_
_entity.id
_entity.type
_entity.pdbx_description
1 polymer ?
#
loop_
_entity_poly.entity_id
_entity_poly.type
_entity_poly.pdbx_seq_one_letter_code
_entity_poly.pdbx_strand_id
1 'polypeptide(L)'
;MFRITMIVCAVLFASIAWAQPSPVPVKKPATPEALKAEIEALRDAKVAWRKVEWRTCLLDALKESARDKKPVFLWVLGGAPADGRC
;
A
#
# COMPACT_ATOMS: atom_id res chain seq x y z
N MET A 1 -42.27 5.34 -20.37
CA MET A 1 -40.98 5.94 -20.76
C MET A 1 -40.47 6.93 -19.71
N PHE A 2 -41.21 8.02 -19.39
CA PHE A 2 -40.81 9.03 -18.40
C PHE A 2 -40.42 8.50 -16.99
N ARG A 3 -41.17 7.50 -16.46
CA ARG A 3 -40.90 6.93 -15.13
C ARG A 3 -39.56 6.19 -15.03
N ILE A 4 -39.12 5.53 -16.10
CA ILE A 4 -37.87 4.77 -16.12
C ILE A 4 -36.68 5.75 -16.17
N THR A 5 -36.77 6.79 -16.99
CA THR A 5 -35.74 7.84 -17.07
C THR A 5 -35.55 8.53 -15.72
N MET A 6 -36.63 8.82 -15.00
CA MET A 6 -36.54 9.47 -13.69
C MET A 6 -35.84 8.59 -12.63
N ILE A 7 -36.09 7.28 -12.65
CA ILE A 7 -35.45 6.32 -11.74
C ILE A 7 -33.95 6.20 -12.06
N VAL A 8 -33.59 6.09 -13.34
CA VAL A 8 -32.18 6.03 -13.76
C VAL A 8 -31.43 7.29 -13.35
N CYS A 9 -32.01 8.47 -13.55
CA CYS A 9 -31.41 9.72 -13.09
C CYS A 9 -31.24 9.75 -11.57
N ALA A 10 -32.26 9.34 -10.80
CA ALA A 10 -32.17 9.33 -9.33
C ALA A 10 -31.06 8.41 -8.81
N VAL A 11 -30.89 7.22 -9.41
CA VAL A 11 -29.81 6.28 -9.05
C VAL A 11 -28.44 6.81 -9.46
N LEU A 12 -28.33 7.48 -10.61
CA LEU A 12 -27.08 8.12 -11.04
C LEU A 12 -26.66 9.24 -10.09
N PHE A 13 -27.60 10.11 -9.68
CA PHE A 13 -27.28 11.21 -8.77
C PHE A 13 -26.95 10.73 -7.36
N ALA A 14 -27.59 9.66 -6.89
CA ALA A 14 -27.27 9.05 -5.59
C ALA A 14 -25.85 8.44 -5.56
N SER A 15 -25.40 7.83 -6.65
CA SER A 15 -24.06 7.22 -6.73
C SER A 15 -22.93 8.27 -6.82
N ILE A 16 -23.19 9.45 -7.39
CA ILE A 16 -22.24 10.57 -7.40
C ILE A 16 -22.10 11.22 -6.00
N ALA A 17 -23.17 11.22 -5.20
CA ALA A 17 -23.14 11.78 -3.85
C ALA A 17 -22.26 10.97 -2.87
N TRP A 18 -22.06 9.67 -3.12
CA TRP A 18 -21.15 8.82 -2.32
C TRP A 18 -19.70 8.83 -2.80
N ALA A 19 -19.40 9.47 -3.93
CA ALA A 19 -18.04 9.63 -4.43
C ALA A 19 -17.32 10.86 -3.84
N GLN A 20 -17.90 11.52 -2.82
CA GLN A 20 -17.23 12.64 -2.17
C GLN A 20 -15.94 12.16 -1.50
N PRO A 21 -14.80 12.85 -1.71
CA PRO A 21 -13.59 12.59 -0.97
C PRO A 21 -13.91 12.59 0.53
N SER A 22 -13.43 11.56 1.25
CA SER A 22 -13.51 11.58 2.71
C SER A 22 -12.91 12.90 3.19
N PRO A 23 -13.55 13.66 4.10
CA PRO A 23 -12.98 14.88 4.64
C PRO A 23 -11.69 14.52 5.35
N VAL A 24 -10.56 14.68 4.66
CA VAL A 24 -9.24 14.50 5.22
C VAL A 24 -9.03 15.71 6.13
N PRO A 25 -8.82 15.52 7.44
CA PRO A 25 -8.47 16.63 8.31
C PRO A 25 -7.22 17.30 7.73
N VAL A 26 -7.34 18.56 7.29
CA VAL A 26 -6.20 19.34 6.81
C VAL A 26 -5.31 19.64 8.01
N LYS A 27 -4.40 18.72 8.31
CA LYS A 27 -3.39 18.91 9.35
C LYS A 27 -2.48 20.05 8.87
N LYS A 28 -2.34 21.10 9.69
CA LYS A 28 -1.42 22.22 9.43
C LYS A 28 -0.04 21.68 9.03
N PRO A 29 0.69 22.34 8.12
CA PRO A 29 2.04 21.88 7.76
C PRO A 29 2.90 21.90 9.01
N ALA A 30 3.27 20.71 9.49
CA ALA A 30 4.23 20.55 10.57
C ALA A 30 5.60 21.02 10.06
N THR A 31 6.41 21.64 10.92
CA THR A 31 7.83 21.85 10.58
C THR A 31 8.48 20.50 10.31
N PRO A 32 9.57 20.43 9.52
CA PRO A 32 10.25 19.17 9.23
C PRO A 32 10.60 18.36 10.48
N GLU A 33 10.96 19.04 11.58
CA GLU A 33 11.31 18.44 12.86
C GLU A 33 10.08 17.83 13.56
N ALA A 34 8.95 18.55 13.56
CA ALA A 34 7.70 18.07 14.13
C ALA A 34 7.16 16.87 13.34
N LEU A 35 7.30 16.89 12.01
CA LEU A 35 6.92 15.76 11.16
C LEU A 35 7.82 14.55 11.41
N LYS A 36 9.13 14.76 11.55
CA LYS A 36 10.08 13.67 11.87
C LYS A 36 9.75 13.04 13.23
N ALA A 37 9.43 13.85 14.24
CA ALA A 37 9.03 13.36 15.55
C ALA A 37 7.73 12.53 15.48
N GLU A 38 6.75 12.97 14.68
CA GLU A 38 5.50 12.23 14.47
C GLU A 38 5.74 10.88 13.78
N ILE A 39 6.56 10.86 12.71
CA ILE A 39 6.92 9.62 12.00
C ILE A 39 7.61 8.62 12.94
N GLU A 40 8.56 9.10 13.75
CA GLU A 40 9.26 8.27 14.74
C GLU A 40 8.30 7.76 15.82
N ALA A 41 7.33 8.56 16.26
CA ALA A 41 6.31 8.14 17.21
C ALA A 41 5.36 7.06 16.65
N LEU A 42 5.05 7.11 15.35
CA LEU A 42 4.23 6.11 14.65
C LEU A 42 5.03 4.84 14.32
N ARG A 43 6.36 4.89 14.38
CA ARG A 43 7.20 3.75 14.03
C ARG A 43 7.15 2.71 15.14
N ASP A 44 6.41 1.62 14.88
CA ASP A 44 6.52 0.44 15.72
C ASP A 44 7.96 -0.10 15.69
N ALA A 45 8.56 -0.32 16.86
CA ALA A 45 9.89 -0.90 16.99
C ALA A 45 9.89 -2.42 16.69
N LYS A 46 8.73 -3.08 16.75
CA LYS A 46 8.58 -4.54 16.70
C LYS A 46 8.01 -5.03 15.36
N VAL A 47 8.43 -4.44 14.24
CA VAL A 47 7.93 -4.86 12.93
C VAL A 47 8.57 -6.18 12.49
N ALA A 48 7.80 -7.26 12.52
CA ALA A 48 8.28 -8.63 12.28
C ALA A 48 8.93 -8.81 10.88
N TRP A 49 8.39 -8.18 9.84
CA TRP A 49 8.90 -8.33 8.48
C TRP A 49 10.32 -7.78 8.29
N ARG A 50 10.76 -6.84 9.13
CA ARG A 50 12.15 -6.32 9.09
C ARG A 50 13.19 -7.30 9.64
N LYS A 51 12.75 -8.33 10.36
CA LYS A 51 13.63 -9.38 10.93
C LYS A 51 13.79 -10.58 9.99
N VAL A 52 13.06 -10.60 8.88
CA VAL A 52 13.16 -11.67 7.89
C VAL A 52 14.43 -11.46 7.08
N GLU A 53 15.25 -12.50 6.96
CA GLU A 53 16.43 -12.53 6.10
C GLU A 53 16.00 -12.60 4.63
N TRP A 54 15.58 -11.46 4.08
CA TRP A 54 15.07 -11.35 2.71
C TRP A 54 16.13 -11.78 1.70
N ARG A 55 15.75 -12.64 0.76
CA ARG A 55 16.57 -12.92 -0.42
C ARG A 55 16.49 -11.74 -1.38
N THR A 56 17.64 -11.24 -1.82
CA THR A 56 17.74 -10.16 -2.80
C THR A 56 17.61 -10.67 -4.24
N CYS A 57 18.06 -11.90 -4.50
CA CYS A 57 17.91 -12.56 -5.79
C CYS A 57 16.66 -13.45 -5.85
N LEU A 58 15.78 -13.18 -6.82
CA LEU A 58 14.58 -13.97 -7.07
C LEU A 58 14.90 -15.43 -7.43
N LEU A 59 15.93 -15.66 -8.27
CA LEU A 59 16.26 -17.01 -8.74
C LEU A 59 16.74 -17.92 -7.60
N ASP A 60 17.49 -17.37 -6.64
CA ASP A 60 17.95 -18.15 -5.50
C ASP A 60 16.81 -18.46 -4.53
N ALA A 61 15.89 -17.50 -4.33
CA ALA A 61 14.66 -17.75 -3.56
C ALA A 61 13.80 -18.85 -4.19
N LEU A 62 13.69 -18.89 -5.53
CA LEU A 62 12.95 -19.93 -6.25
C LEU A 62 13.62 -21.30 -6.15
N LYS A 63 14.95 -21.38 -6.25
CA LYS A 63 15.70 -22.64 -6.05
C LYS A 63 15.52 -23.17 -4.63
N GLU A 64 15.63 -22.31 -3.62
CA GLU A 64 15.42 -22.67 -2.21
C GLU A 64 13.98 -23.13 -1.96
N SER A 65 13.00 -22.41 -2.50
CA SER A 65 11.58 -22.77 -2.46
C SER A 65 11.32 -24.15 -3.06
N ALA A 66 11.88 -24.46 -4.23
CA ALA A 66 11.74 -25.76 -4.88
C ALA A 66 12.38 -26.89 -4.07
N ARG A 67 13.58 -26.66 -3.50
CA ARG A 67 14.28 -27.63 -2.65
C ARG A 67 13.50 -27.92 -1.37
N ASP A 68 13.04 -26.87 -0.71
CA ASP A 68 12.46 -26.95 0.64
C ASP A 68 10.93 -27.13 0.62
N LYS A 69 10.33 -27.14 -0.58
CA LYS A 69 8.88 -27.26 -0.83
C LYS A 69 8.06 -26.21 -0.08
N LYS A 70 8.57 -24.98 -0.02
CA LYS A 70 7.91 -23.84 0.65
C LYS A 70 7.49 -22.78 -0.36
N PRO A 71 6.34 -22.12 -0.20
CA PRO A 71 5.94 -21.05 -1.11
C PRO A 71 6.85 -19.83 -0.97
N VAL A 72 6.99 -19.05 -2.06
CA VAL A 72 7.70 -17.77 -2.06
C VAL A 72 6.71 -16.64 -1.76
N PHE A 73 7.06 -15.78 -0.82
CA PHE A 73 6.43 -14.47 -0.65
C PHE A 73 7.30 -13.41 -1.32
N LEU A 74 6.76 -12.73 -2.32
CA LEU A 74 7.48 -11.72 -3.10
C LEU A 74 7.00 -10.32 -2.70
N TRP A 75 7.92 -9.50 -2.19
CA TRP A 75 7.67 -8.10 -1.87
C TRP A 75 8.19 -7.22 -3.01
N VAL A 76 7.29 -6.56 -3.75
CA VAL A 76 7.65 -5.63 -4.85
C VAL A 76 7.07 -4.24 -4.58
N LEU A 77 7.92 -3.29 -4.22
CA LEU A 77 7.56 -1.86 -4.12
C LEU A 77 8.65 -1.00 -4.78
N GLY A 78 8.37 -0.45 -5.95
CA GLY A 78 8.91 0.84 -6.42
C GLY A 78 10.41 1.05 -6.69
N GLY A 79 11.29 0.04 -6.65
CA GLY A 79 12.69 0.23 -7.03
C GLY A 79 13.43 -1.09 -7.29
N ALA A 80 14.20 -1.14 -8.39
CA ALA A 80 15.12 -2.23 -8.67
C ALA A 80 16.17 -2.35 -7.54
N PRO A 81 16.76 -3.54 -7.30
CA PRO A 81 17.89 -3.67 -6.39
C PRO A 81 18.99 -2.67 -6.78
N ALA A 82 19.56 -2.00 -5.77
CA ALA A 82 20.42 -0.83 -5.92
C ALA A 82 21.72 -1.07 -6.73
N ASP A 83 22.04 -2.33 -7.05
CA ASP A 83 23.27 -2.75 -7.72
C ASP A 83 23.05 -3.62 -8.96
N GLY A 84 21.80 -3.78 -9.43
CA GLY A 84 21.47 -4.48 -10.69
C GLY A 84 21.83 -5.96 -10.71
N ARG A 85 22.21 -6.52 -9.56
CA ARG A 85 22.66 -7.88 -9.39
C ARG A 85 21.70 -8.58 -8.43
N CYS A 86 21.35 -9.81 -8.79
CA CYS A 86 21.32 -10.84 -7.77
C CYS A 86 22.69 -10.82 -7.06
#